data_AF-A0A402CTN0-F1
#
_entry.id   AF-A0A402CTN0-F1
#
_cell.length_a   1.000
_cell.length_b   1.000
_cell.length_c   1.000
_cell.angle_alpha   90.00
_cell.angle_beta   90.00
_cell.angle_gamma   90.00
#
_symmetry.space_group_name_H-M   'P 1'
#
loop_
_entity.id
_entity.type
_entity.pdbx_description
1 polymer ?
#
loop_
_entity_poly.entity_id
_entity_poly.type
_entity_poly.pdbx_seq_one_letter_code
_entity_poly.pdbx_strand_id
1 'polypeptide(L)'
;MPTTFDISEGPNPSPQQPQFGSSSGGGRGTGTQLDDIARTIFYIALAASVLFLGYLFWGLFGGAWANPAFGQLVHADKARQLGNIDLIFGMLRISTCVAVLSVLIMCLRDEMIGYILVAVGAVFYLGLPFATSQIYDARGLSASNATRSALTYLQSLWMIFVIPGSGWVAADLVRRFKALSENTAVQRANLKYGSDVARQSSKQRQRFLGRCWETAFCRDHVREKCPIYIKRRGPCWWYKEGCMCEEHIVLQAVISSDWKQKTKAVDNSLSLGAGAAGMPKTILSPAAKRDRCRKCIIYNEHQRDKYKALTAVTVLAVPALLYLNLPLMEGWVGAILKVVDGATSRFALSAGNHGSTLSSTATSGLVSFLIVCLGLVILSQALKLVEYCCFKLKI
;
A
#
# COMPACT_ATOMS: atom_id res chain seq x y z
N MET A 1 -14.29 -62.52 -14.55
CA MET A 1 -12.87 -62.35 -14.20
C MET A 1 -12.46 -60.94 -14.61
N PRO A 2 -12.02 -60.08 -13.67
CA PRO A 2 -11.71 -58.69 -13.98
C PRO A 2 -10.26 -58.58 -14.47
N THR A 3 -10.06 -57.85 -15.57
CA THR A 3 -8.75 -57.47 -16.08
C THR A 3 -8.25 -56.25 -15.28
N THR A 4 -7.18 -56.48 -14.52
CA THR A 4 -6.43 -55.44 -13.81
C THR A 4 -5.70 -54.56 -14.81
N PHE A 5 -5.99 -53.25 -14.77
CA PHE A 5 -5.27 -52.22 -15.52
C PHE A 5 -4.03 -51.84 -14.72
N ASP A 6 -2.86 -52.23 -15.22
CA ASP A 6 -1.56 -51.91 -14.63
C ASP A 6 -1.12 -50.52 -15.08
N ILE A 7 -0.92 -49.61 -14.13
CA ILE A 7 -0.42 -48.24 -14.35
C ILE A 7 1.01 -48.21 -13.82
N SER A 8 1.89 -48.98 -14.45
CA SER A 8 3.32 -48.92 -14.19
C SER A 8 4.03 -48.15 -15.30
N GLU A 9 4.66 -47.04 -14.90
CA GLU A 9 5.92 -46.53 -15.46
C GLU A 9 5.87 -45.87 -16.86
N GLY A 10 5.41 -44.62 -16.89
CA GLY A 10 5.93 -43.65 -17.85
C GLY A 10 7.25 -43.03 -17.31
N PRO A 11 8.32 -42.92 -18.11
CA PRO A 11 9.59 -42.33 -17.67
C PRO A 11 9.36 -40.86 -17.30
N ASN A 12 9.58 -40.55 -16.03
CA ASN A 12 9.59 -39.17 -15.52
C ASN A 12 10.72 -38.40 -16.24
N PRO A 13 10.43 -37.38 -17.06
CA PRO A 13 11.48 -36.52 -17.58
C PRO A 13 12.10 -35.79 -16.38
N SER A 14 13.33 -36.17 -16.03
CA SER A 14 14.13 -35.48 -15.03
C SER A 14 14.12 -33.98 -15.36
N PRO A 15 13.81 -33.10 -14.39
CA PRO A 15 13.78 -31.66 -14.63
C PRO A 15 15.16 -31.23 -15.12
N GLN A 16 15.25 -30.83 -16.39
CA GLN A 16 16.43 -30.21 -16.96
C GLN A 16 16.75 -29.00 -16.09
N GLN A 17 17.83 -29.09 -15.31
CA GLN A 17 18.36 -27.93 -14.62
C GLN A 17 18.74 -26.90 -15.69
N PRO A 18 18.21 -25.67 -15.63
CA PRO A 18 18.58 -24.64 -16.59
C PRO A 18 20.09 -24.43 -16.48
N GLN A 19 20.81 -24.73 -17.57
CA GLN A 19 22.22 -24.41 -17.70
C GLN A 19 22.35 -22.88 -17.68
N PHE A 20 22.55 -22.33 -16.49
CA PHE A 20 22.98 -20.95 -16.33
C PHE A 20 24.39 -20.84 -16.89
N GLY A 21 24.48 -20.31 -18.11
CA GLY A 21 25.74 -19.99 -18.75
C GLY A 21 26.62 -19.21 -17.79
N SER A 22 27.81 -19.73 -17.55
CA SER A 22 28.87 -19.08 -16.80
C SER A 22 29.36 -17.87 -17.59
N SER A 23 28.68 -16.73 -17.44
CA SER A 23 29.22 -15.43 -17.82
C SER A 23 30.32 -15.09 -16.82
N SER A 24 31.54 -15.43 -17.23
CA SER A 24 32.77 -15.06 -16.56
C SER A 24 32.90 -13.54 -16.48
N GLY A 25 32.96 -13.03 -15.25
CA GLY A 25 33.87 -11.94 -14.89
C GLY A 25 33.38 -10.51 -15.10
N GLY A 26 32.97 -9.88 -13.98
CA GLY A 26 33.13 -8.44 -13.78
C GLY A 26 31.90 -7.59 -14.04
N GLY A 27 31.09 -7.40 -12.99
CA GLY A 27 30.08 -6.34 -12.95
C GLY A 27 28.70 -6.85 -12.58
N ARG A 28 28.46 -7.08 -11.28
CA ARG A 28 27.11 -7.24 -10.73
C ARG A 28 26.39 -5.88 -10.76
N GLY A 29 25.97 -5.46 -11.95
CA GLY A 29 25.06 -4.37 -12.17
C GLY A 29 24.00 -4.85 -13.16
N THR A 30 22.78 -5.08 -12.71
CA THR A 30 21.64 -5.44 -13.57
C THR A 30 21.12 -4.22 -14.36
N GLY A 31 21.94 -3.19 -14.53
CA GLY A 31 21.56 -1.86 -14.97
C GLY A 31 22.11 -1.53 -16.35
N THR A 32 21.34 -0.76 -17.09
CA THR A 32 21.77 -0.16 -18.36
C THR A 32 22.98 0.75 -18.14
N GLN A 33 23.75 1.09 -19.18
CA GLN A 33 24.86 2.06 -19.06
C GLN A 33 24.44 3.40 -18.41
N LEU A 34 23.15 3.74 -18.52
CA LEU A 34 22.56 4.91 -17.86
C LEU A 34 22.57 4.79 -16.33
N ASP A 35 22.37 3.60 -15.78
CA ASP A 35 22.34 3.37 -14.33
C ASP A 35 23.74 3.57 -13.72
N ASP A 36 24.79 3.15 -14.42
CA ASP A 36 26.19 3.34 -13.98
C ASP A 36 26.61 4.81 -14.01
N ILE A 37 26.20 5.54 -15.06
CA ILE A 37 26.41 6.99 -15.16
C ILE A 37 25.65 7.72 -14.04
N ALA A 38 24.36 7.42 -13.87
CA ALA A 38 23.53 8.03 -12.83
C ALA A 38 24.10 7.77 -11.43
N ARG A 39 24.60 6.56 -11.18
CA ARG A 39 25.26 6.19 -9.93
C ARG A 39 26.54 6.98 -9.67
N THR A 40 27.37 7.16 -10.70
CA THR A 40 28.61 7.94 -10.59
C THR A 40 28.30 9.41 -10.30
N ILE A 41 27.34 9.99 -11.04
CA ILE A 41 26.88 11.37 -10.81
C ILE A 41 26.32 11.51 -9.39
N PHE A 42 25.52 10.55 -8.93
CA PHE A 42 24.98 10.53 -7.58
C PHE A 42 26.07 10.58 -6.52
N TYR A 43 27.11 9.73 -6.60
CA TYR A 43 28.17 9.71 -5.60
C TYR A 43 28.98 11.01 -5.57
N ILE A 44 29.28 11.59 -6.73
CA ILE A 44 29.98 12.88 -6.82
C ILE A 44 29.13 14.00 -6.21
N ALA A 45 27.85 14.06 -6.58
CA ALA A 45 26.92 15.06 -6.07
C ALA A 45 26.71 14.92 -4.55
N LEU A 46 26.56 13.69 -4.06
CA LEU A 46 26.43 13.39 -2.64
C LEU A 46 27.69 13.80 -1.86
N ALA A 47 28.88 13.46 -2.36
CA ALA A 47 30.14 13.85 -1.73
C ALA A 47 30.27 15.37 -1.64
N ALA A 48 29.95 16.09 -2.72
CA ALA A 48 29.92 17.55 -2.73
C ALA A 48 28.92 18.11 -1.71
N SER A 49 27.69 17.58 -1.66
CA SER A 49 26.68 18.01 -0.69
C SER A 49 27.12 17.77 0.76
N VAL A 50 27.75 16.63 1.05
CA VAL A 50 28.29 16.34 2.39
C VAL A 50 29.41 17.31 2.77
N LEU A 51 30.31 17.64 1.85
CA LEU A 51 31.38 18.62 2.10
C LEU A 51 30.82 20.02 2.39
N PHE A 52 29.87 20.50 1.59
CA PHE A 52 29.23 21.80 1.82
C PHE A 52 28.43 21.82 3.12
N LEU A 53 27.68 20.75 3.44
CA LEU A 53 26.99 20.61 4.72
C LEU A 53 27.98 20.59 5.90
N GLY A 54 29.12 19.90 5.76
CA GLY A 54 30.19 19.88 6.75
C GLY A 54 30.73 21.27 7.06
N TYR A 55 30.98 22.09 6.04
CA TYR A 55 31.38 23.48 6.23
C TYR A 55 30.31 24.30 6.95
N LEU A 56 29.03 24.17 6.54
CA LEU A 56 27.93 24.90 7.16
C LEU A 56 27.72 24.49 8.62
N PHE A 57 27.77 23.19 8.92
CA PHE A 57 27.65 22.68 10.28
C PHE A 57 28.84 23.05 11.16
N TRP A 58 30.04 23.08 10.60
CA TRP A 58 31.20 23.61 11.31
C TRP A 58 31.02 25.09 11.69
N GLY A 59 30.55 25.94 10.76
CA GLY A 59 30.29 27.35 11.05
C GLY A 59 29.16 27.57 12.08
N LEU A 60 28.09 26.79 11.94
CA LEU A 60 26.88 26.88 12.78
C LEU A 60 27.11 26.32 14.19
N PHE A 61 27.60 25.09 14.30
CA PHE A 61 27.78 24.41 15.59
C PHE A 61 29.16 24.61 16.20
N GLY A 62 30.15 25.08 15.43
CA GLY A 62 31.45 25.49 15.95
C GLY A 62 31.43 26.85 16.65
N GLY A 63 30.34 27.61 16.54
CA GLY A 63 30.18 28.93 17.15
C GLY A 63 30.83 30.08 16.37
N ALA A 64 31.43 29.80 15.20
CA ALA A 64 32.03 30.83 14.34
C ALA A 64 31.02 31.91 13.90
N TRP A 65 29.75 31.52 13.77
CA TRP A 65 28.66 32.44 13.45
C TRP A 65 27.80 32.85 14.64
N ALA A 66 28.12 32.43 15.86
CA ALA A 66 27.38 32.84 17.05
C ALA A 66 27.86 34.21 17.57
N ASN A 67 27.05 34.88 18.37
CA ASN A 67 27.51 36.04 19.14
C ASN A 67 28.21 35.57 20.44
N PRO A 68 29.31 36.22 20.86
CA PRO A 68 29.85 37.48 20.33
C PRO A 68 30.83 37.35 19.15
N ALA A 69 31.27 36.13 18.79
CA ALA A 69 32.32 35.91 17.78
C ALA A 69 32.02 36.61 16.45
N PHE A 70 30.80 36.45 15.92
CA PHE A 70 30.40 37.14 14.70
C PHE A 70 30.23 38.65 14.89
N GLY A 71 29.76 39.06 16.07
CA GLY A 71 29.53 40.47 16.43
C GLY A 71 30.82 41.30 16.47
N GLN A 72 31.93 40.70 16.88
CA GLN A 72 33.24 41.36 17.03
C GLN A 72 34.00 41.56 15.71
N LEU A 73 33.59 40.89 14.62
CA LEU A 73 34.23 41.03 13.31
C LEU A 73 34.06 42.44 12.73
N VAL A 74 35.06 42.88 11.97
CA VAL A 74 35.01 44.12 11.17
C VAL A 74 33.93 43.98 10.09
N HIS A 75 33.31 45.09 9.67
CA HIS A 75 32.24 45.09 8.66
C HIS A 75 32.62 44.39 7.35
N ALA A 76 33.87 44.55 6.88
CA ALA A 76 34.36 43.88 5.68
C ALA A 76 34.39 42.35 5.83
N ASP A 77 34.82 41.84 6.97
CA ASP A 77 34.87 40.39 7.24
C ASP A 77 33.47 39.79 7.40
N LYS A 78 32.54 40.54 8.02
CA LYS A 78 31.12 40.15 8.10
C LYS A 78 30.51 39.97 6.71
N ALA A 79 30.73 40.93 5.82
CA ALA A 79 30.24 40.87 4.44
C ALA A 79 30.85 39.68 3.69
N ARG A 80 32.16 39.42 3.86
CA ARG A 80 32.84 38.27 3.27
C ARG A 80 32.27 36.94 3.77
N GLN A 81 32.02 36.81 5.07
CA GLN A 81 31.44 35.58 5.63
C GLN A 81 30.01 35.35 5.13
N LEU A 82 29.16 36.38 5.05
CA LEU A 82 27.82 36.26 4.50
C LEU A 82 27.85 35.88 3.00
N GLY A 83 28.74 36.49 2.21
CA GLY A 83 28.91 36.12 0.81
C GLY A 83 29.39 34.67 0.62
N ASN A 84 30.28 34.18 1.48
CA ASN A 84 30.71 32.78 1.47
C ASN A 84 29.56 31.82 1.83
N ILE A 85 28.72 32.20 2.80
CA ILE A 85 27.53 31.45 3.18
C ILE A 85 26.60 31.31 1.95
N ASP A 86 26.28 32.42 1.28
CA ASP A 86 25.39 32.43 0.12
C ASP A 86 25.93 31.57 -1.04
N LEU A 87 27.23 31.69 -1.34
CA LEU A 87 27.89 30.90 -2.39
C LEU A 87 27.82 29.39 -2.07
N ILE A 88 28.15 29.01 -0.84
CA ILE A 88 28.17 27.60 -0.43
C ILE A 88 26.76 27.02 -0.42
N PHE A 89 25.75 27.79 -0.01
CA PHE A 89 24.35 27.36 -0.15
C PHE A 89 23.90 27.21 -1.60
N GLY A 90 24.32 28.10 -2.49
CA GLY A 90 24.06 27.96 -3.93
C GLY A 90 24.60 26.63 -4.47
N MET A 91 25.86 26.31 -4.15
CA MET A 91 26.49 25.05 -4.55
C MET A 91 25.87 23.82 -3.89
N LEU A 92 25.48 23.93 -2.62
CA LEU A 92 24.79 22.86 -1.90
C LEU A 92 23.42 22.57 -2.51
N ARG A 93 22.63 23.59 -2.86
CA ARG A 93 21.32 23.41 -3.51
C ARG A 93 21.47 22.69 -4.85
N ILE A 94 22.41 23.13 -5.69
CA ILE A 94 22.65 22.51 -7.00
C ILE A 94 23.06 21.04 -6.83
N SER A 95 24.08 20.77 -6.01
CA SER A 95 24.55 19.39 -5.77
C SER A 95 23.47 18.49 -5.19
N THR A 96 22.67 19.00 -4.24
CA THR A 96 21.57 18.24 -3.63
C THR A 96 20.47 17.94 -4.65
N CYS A 97 20.09 18.91 -5.49
CA CYS A 97 19.13 18.68 -6.58
C CYS A 97 19.60 17.57 -7.53
N VAL A 98 20.87 17.63 -7.94
CA VAL A 98 21.47 16.61 -8.82
C VAL A 98 21.48 15.24 -8.14
N ALA A 99 21.81 15.17 -6.84
CA ALA A 99 21.80 13.93 -6.07
C ALA A 99 20.38 13.34 -5.97
N VAL A 100 19.37 14.17 -5.65
CA VAL A 100 17.97 13.73 -5.56
C VAL A 100 17.44 13.23 -6.90
N LEU A 101 17.71 13.95 -8.00
CA LEU A 101 17.31 13.51 -9.34
C LEU A 101 17.98 12.18 -9.72
N SER A 102 19.27 12.02 -9.44
CA SER A 102 20.00 10.78 -9.74
C SER A 102 19.44 9.60 -8.95
N VAL A 103 19.12 9.80 -7.66
CA VAL A 103 18.49 8.78 -6.81
C VAL A 103 17.10 8.40 -7.32
N LEU A 104 16.29 9.36 -7.76
CA LEU A 104 14.96 9.06 -8.32
C LEU A 104 15.06 8.20 -9.59
N ILE A 105 16.07 8.45 -10.44
CA ILE A 105 16.34 7.67 -11.64
C ILE A 105 16.81 6.25 -11.28
N MET A 106 17.75 6.12 -10.33
CA MET A 106 18.26 4.81 -9.90
C MET A 106 17.19 3.97 -9.20
N CYS A 107 16.31 4.61 -8.45
CA CYS A 107 15.31 3.96 -7.59
C CYS A 107 13.90 3.99 -8.19
N LEU A 108 13.74 4.06 -9.52
CA LEU A 108 12.42 4.12 -10.17
C LEU A 108 11.48 2.94 -9.80
N ARG A 109 12.06 1.81 -9.38
CA ARG A 109 11.35 0.59 -8.97
C ARG A 109 11.16 0.46 -7.46
N ASP A 110 11.95 1.16 -6.65
CA ASP A 110 11.89 1.04 -5.20
C ASP A 110 10.84 1.99 -4.63
N GLU A 111 9.83 1.42 -3.99
CA GLU A 111 8.72 2.17 -3.40
C GLU A 111 9.15 2.97 -2.17
N MET A 112 10.23 2.53 -1.50
CA MET A 112 10.70 3.10 -0.24
C MET A 112 11.33 4.49 -0.39
N ILE A 113 11.81 4.86 -1.57
CA ILE A 113 12.64 6.06 -1.74
C ILE A 113 11.86 7.35 -1.48
N GLY A 114 10.57 7.39 -1.85
CA GLY A 114 9.71 8.55 -1.60
C GLY A 114 9.58 8.87 -0.12
N TYR A 115 9.42 7.83 0.72
CA TYR A 115 9.33 7.98 2.17
C TYR A 115 10.65 8.46 2.79
N ILE A 116 11.79 7.95 2.30
CA ILE A 116 13.11 8.39 2.76
C ILE A 116 13.33 9.88 2.42
N LEU A 117 12.99 10.31 1.21
CA LEU A 117 13.12 11.71 0.81
C LEU A 117 12.24 12.62 1.68
N VAL A 118 10.98 12.26 1.92
CA VAL A 118 10.10 13.04 2.81
C VAL A 118 10.65 13.09 4.24
N ALA A 119 11.18 11.98 4.75
CA ALA A 119 11.79 11.94 6.09
C ALA A 119 13.04 12.82 6.19
N VAL A 120 13.93 12.79 5.19
CA VAL A 120 15.11 13.68 5.13
C VAL A 120 14.68 15.14 5.06
N GLY A 121 13.68 15.46 4.23
CA GLY A 121 13.11 16.80 4.16
C GLY A 121 12.53 17.28 5.50
N ALA A 122 11.86 16.39 6.25
CA ALA A 122 11.36 16.69 7.59
C ALA A 122 12.50 16.99 8.58
N VAL A 123 13.63 16.28 8.49
CA VAL A 123 14.84 16.58 9.30
C VAL A 123 15.40 17.96 8.99
N PHE A 124 15.47 18.37 7.72
CA PHE A 124 15.91 19.73 7.36
C PHE A 124 14.93 20.81 7.84
N TYR A 125 13.62 20.56 7.73
CA TYR A 125 12.61 21.54 8.13
C TYR A 125 12.47 21.71 9.65
N LEU A 126 12.46 20.59 10.39
CA LEU A 126 12.18 20.56 11.83
C LEU A 126 13.40 20.26 12.67
N GLY A 127 14.19 19.26 12.24
CA GLY A 127 15.32 18.76 13.00
C GLY A 127 16.44 19.78 13.15
N LEU A 128 16.79 20.52 12.08
CA LEU A 128 17.89 21.48 12.14
C LEU A 128 17.59 22.71 13.01
N PRO A 129 16.45 23.43 12.87
CA PRO A 129 16.12 24.53 13.77
C PRO A 129 16.06 24.09 15.23
N PHE A 130 15.46 22.92 15.49
CA PHE A 130 15.40 22.32 16.82
C PHE A 130 16.80 22.01 17.38
N ALA A 131 17.66 21.32 16.61
CA ALA A 131 19.02 21.00 17.06
C ALA A 131 19.84 22.27 17.34
N THR A 132 19.71 23.31 16.51
CA THR A 132 20.41 24.57 16.75
C THR A 132 19.93 25.30 17.99
N SER A 133 18.61 25.36 18.25
CA SER A 133 18.11 26.04 19.45
C SER A 133 18.59 25.35 20.72
N GLN A 134 18.56 24.02 20.73
CA GLN A 134 19.04 23.21 21.86
C GLN A 134 20.55 23.37 22.11
N ILE A 135 21.37 23.34 21.05
CA ILE A 135 22.83 23.47 21.18
C ILE A 135 23.22 24.89 21.59
N TYR A 136 22.55 25.92 21.06
CA TYR A 136 22.85 27.31 21.40
C TYR A 136 22.47 27.61 22.85
N ASP A 137 21.28 27.18 23.29
CA ASP A 137 20.82 27.34 24.66
C ASP A 137 21.74 26.61 25.65
N ALA A 138 22.09 25.35 25.36
CA ALA A 138 23.02 24.57 26.19
C ALA A 138 24.43 25.21 26.30
N ARG A 139 24.83 26.03 25.32
CA ARG A 139 26.14 26.72 25.32
C ARG A 139 26.06 28.19 25.77
N GLY A 140 24.88 28.70 26.08
CA GLY A 140 24.69 30.13 26.37
C GLY A 140 25.03 31.04 25.19
N LEU A 141 24.94 30.54 23.96
CA LEU A 141 25.22 31.29 22.74
C LEU A 141 23.96 31.97 22.22
N SER A 142 24.08 33.21 21.73
CA SER A 142 22.99 33.89 21.05
C SER A 142 23.14 33.85 19.53
N ALA A 143 22.03 33.60 18.83
CA ALA A 143 22.00 33.52 17.37
C ALA A 143 22.27 34.90 16.75
N SER A 144 23.34 35.01 15.95
CA SER A 144 23.62 36.21 15.14
C SER A 144 22.79 36.24 13.86
N ASN A 145 22.87 37.35 13.11
CA ASN A 145 22.26 37.44 11.78
C ASN A 145 22.77 36.36 10.82
N ALA A 146 24.07 36.02 10.86
CA ALA A 146 24.64 34.95 10.03
C ALA A 146 24.06 33.57 10.39
N THR A 147 23.89 33.30 11.69
CA THR A 147 23.25 32.05 12.16
C THR A 147 21.81 31.96 11.62
N ARG A 148 21.03 33.04 11.72
CA ARG A 148 19.63 33.07 11.25
C ARG A 148 19.51 32.91 9.74
N SER A 149 20.37 33.56 8.97
CA SER A 149 20.42 33.40 7.52
C SER A 149 20.79 31.97 7.14
N ALA A 150 21.85 31.41 7.73
CA ALA A 150 22.27 30.03 7.47
C ALA A 150 21.17 29.02 7.82
N LEU A 151 20.47 29.21 8.94
CA LEU A 151 19.33 28.37 9.32
C LEU A 151 18.18 28.47 8.33
N THR A 152 17.81 29.67 7.89
CA THR A 152 16.76 29.86 6.87
C THR A 152 17.12 29.15 5.56
N TYR A 153 18.37 29.24 5.13
CA TYR A 153 18.84 28.55 3.92
C TYR A 153 18.90 27.03 4.09
N LEU A 154 19.38 26.50 5.22
CA LEU A 154 19.35 25.06 5.52
C LEU A 154 17.91 24.54 5.56
N GLN A 155 17.03 25.28 6.23
CA GLN A 155 15.62 24.94 6.31
C GLN A 155 15.07 24.81 4.89
N SER A 156 15.28 25.80 4.02
CA SER A 156 14.77 25.80 2.63
C SER A 156 15.14 24.58 1.77
N LEU A 157 16.18 23.80 2.13
CA LEU A 157 16.51 22.55 1.44
C LEU A 157 15.40 21.51 1.56
N TRP A 158 14.52 21.62 2.56
CA TRP A 158 13.38 20.71 2.76
C TRP A 158 12.54 20.54 1.49
N MET A 159 12.35 21.62 0.71
CA MET A 159 11.54 21.59 -0.51
C MET A 159 12.13 20.68 -1.59
N ILE A 160 13.46 20.62 -1.70
CA ILE A 160 14.17 19.79 -2.69
C ILE A 160 13.88 18.31 -2.44
N PHE A 161 13.68 17.91 -1.19
CA PHE A 161 13.38 16.52 -0.84
C PHE A 161 11.87 16.23 -0.79
N VAL A 162 11.08 17.11 -0.16
CA VAL A 162 9.66 16.86 0.08
C VAL A 162 8.83 16.92 -1.20
N ILE A 163 9.10 17.84 -2.12
CA ILE A 163 8.31 17.97 -3.36
C ILE A 163 8.42 16.68 -4.21
N PRO A 164 9.63 16.24 -4.64
CA PRO A 164 9.74 15.01 -5.40
C PRO A 164 9.39 13.77 -4.57
N GLY A 165 9.73 13.74 -3.27
CA GLY A 165 9.39 12.63 -2.38
C GLY A 165 7.87 12.43 -2.26
N SER A 166 7.11 13.51 -2.08
CA SER A 166 5.65 13.46 -2.01
C SER A 166 5.03 13.05 -3.35
N GLY A 167 5.55 13.57 -4.47
CA GLY A 167 5.14 13.13 -5.81
C GLY A 167 5.39 11.64 -6.03
N TRP A 168 6.50 11.12 -5.53
CA TRP A 168 6.84 9.70 -5.59
C TRP A 168 5.91 8.83 -4.74
N VAL A 169 5.62 9.25 -3.50
CA VAL A 169 4.65 8.57 -2.62
C VAL A 169 3.25 8.54 -3.25
N ALA A 170 2.82 9.63 -3.89
CA ALA A 170 1.56 9.67 -4.61
C ALA A 170 1.56 8.70 -5.81
N ALA A 171 2.66 8.64 -6.58
CA ALA A 171 2.81 7.70 -7.68
C ALA A 171 2.80 6.23 -7.21
N ASP A 172 3.50 5.91 -6.11
CA ASP A 172 3.45 4.59 -5.45
C ASP A 172 2.03 4.23 -5.05
N LEU A 173 1.32 5.16 -4.39
CA LEU A 173 -0.07 4.95 -4.00
C LEU A 173 -0.96 4.64 -5.21
N VAL A 174 -0.81 5.36 -6.33
CA VAL A 174 -1.53 5.07 -7.58
C VAL A 174 -1.15 3.70 -8.16
N ARG A 175 0.13 3.33 -8.16
CA ARG A 175 0.59 2.00 -8.62
C ARG A 175 -0.02 0.91 -7.77
N ARG A 176 -0.07 1.07 -6.46
CA ARG A 176 -0.72 0.14 -5.54
C ARG A 176 -2.22 0.04 -5.78
N PHE A 177 -2.90 1.15 -6.05
CA PHE A 177 -4.31 1.10 -6.45
C PHE A 177 -4.53 0.31 -7.74
N LYS A 178 -3.66 0.48 -8.74
CA LYS A 178 -3.69 -0.32 -9.98
C LYS A 178 -3.38 -1.78 -9.72
N ALA A 179 -2.33 -2.09 -8.97
CA ALA A 179 -1.95 -3.46 -8.62
C ALA A 179 -3.02 -4.17 -7.79
N LEU A 180 -3.71 -3.46 -6.88
CA LEU A 180 -4.88 -3.99 -6.18
C LEU A 180 -6.00 -4.35 -7.15
N SER A 181 -6.25 -3.50 -8.16
CA SER A 181 -7.25 -3.78 -9.19
C SER A 181 -6.92 -5.03 -10.02
N GLU A 182 -5.62 -5.25 -10.30
CA GLU A 182 -5.09 -6.39 -11.05
C GLU A 182 -5.01 -7.66 -10.22
N ASN A 183 -4.59 -7.59 -8.95
CA ASN A 183 -4.64 -8.72 -8.02
C ASN A 183 -6.08 -9.16 -7.78
N THR A 184 -7.03 -8.23 -7.78
CA THR A 184 -8.46 -8.56 -7.81
C THR A 184 -8.83 -9.28 -9.12
N ALA A 185 -8.11 -9.08 -10.23
CA ALA A 185 -8.27 -9.86 -11.47
C ALA A 185 -7.60 -11.23 -11.41
N VAL A 186 -6.42 -11.35 -10.81
CA VAL A 186 -5.73 -12.63 -10.60
C VAL A 186 -6.48 -13.51 -9.60
N GLN A 187 -7.07 -12.93 -8.54
CA GLN A 187 -7.98 -13.67 -7.66
C GLN A 187 -9.24 -14.17 -8.40
N ARG A 188 -9.70 -13.48 -9.46
CA ARG A 188 -10.76 -14.02 -10.34
C ARG A 188 -10.28 -15.27 -11.09
N ALA A 189 -9.00 -15.31 -11.48
CA ALA A 189 -8.40 -16.47 -12.13
C ALA A 189 -8.14 -17.63 -11.16
N ASN A 190 -7.81 -17.34 -9.89
CA ASN A 190 -7.56 -18.33 -8.85
C ASN A 190 -8.83 -18.91 -8.19
N LEU A 191 -10.02 -18.41 -8.54
CA LEU A 191 -11.29 -19.10 -8.28
C LEU A 191 -11.43 -20.32 -9.22
N LYS A 192 -10.50 -21.29 -9.10
CA LYS A 192 -10.41 -22.52 -9.89
C LYS A 192 -11.59 -23.48 -9.72
N TYR A 193 -12.45 -23.28 -8.71
CA TYR A 193 -13.71 -24.01 -8.62
C TYR A 193 -14.75 -23.37 -9.55
N GLY A 194 -14.78 -23.87 -10.79
CA GLY A 194 -15.75 -23.46 -11.81
C GLY A 194 -15.26 -22.36 -12.76
N SER A 195 -13.95 -22.10 -12.86
CA SER A 195 -13.38 -21.17 -13.85
C SER A 195 -13.63 -21.60 -15.30
N ASP A 196 -13.78 -22.90 -15.54
CA ASP A 196 -14.10 -23.47 -16.86
C ASP A 196 -15.62 -23.44 -17.16
N VAL A 197 -16.43 -22.94 -16.23
CA VAL A 197 -17.87 -22.79 -16.45
C VAL A 197 -18.09 -21.58 -17.34
N ALA A 198 -18.32 -21.84 -18.62
CA ALA A 198 -18.66 -20.81 -19.60
C ALA A 198 -19.74 -19.87 -19.06
N ARG A 199 -19.43 -18.55 -19.05
CA ARG A 199 -20.38 -17.50 -18.68
C ARG A 199 -21.51 -17.52 -19.71
N GLN A 200 -22.73 -17.76 -19.25
CA GLN A 200 -23.88 -17.55 -20.12
C GLN A 200 -24.11 -16.05 -20.24
N SER A 201 -24.22 -15.57 -21.48
CA SER A 201 -24.81 -14.26 -21.77
C SER A 201 -26.28 -14.33 -21.37
N SER A 202 -26.57 -14.07 -20.08
CA SER A 202 -27.95 -13.99 -19.64
C SER A 202 -28.57 -12.77 -20.30
N LYS A 203 -29.74 -12.94 -20.94
CA LYS A 203 -30.54 -11.80 -21.45
C LYS A 203 -30.87 -10.78 -20.35
N GLN A 204 -30.77 -11.17 -19.08
CA GLN A 204 -30.96 -10.30 -17.93
C GLN A 204 -29.71 -9.46 -17.66
N ARG A 205 -29.94 -8.14 -17.54
CA ARG A 205 -28.94 -7.14 -17.15
C ARG A 205 -28.42 -7.48 -15.75
N GLN A 206 -27.11 -7.68 -15.60
CA GLN A 206 -26.51 -7.90 -14.29
C GLN A 206 -26.77 -6.67 -13.40
N ARG A 207 -27.48 -6.87 -12.29
CA ARG A 207 -27.71 -5.84 -11.29
C ARG A 207 -26.59 -5.89 -10.26
N PHE A 208 -26.02 -4.73 -9.96
CA PHE A 208 -25.00 -4.60 -8.92
C PHE A 208 -25.59 -5.04 -7.57
N LEU A 209 -24.92 -5.98 -6.88
CA LEU A 209 -25.42 -6.64 -5.66
C LEU A 209 -26.80 -7.31 -5.83
N GLY A 210 -27.09 -7.77 -7.05
CA GLY A 210 -28.35 -8.45 -7.39
C GLY A 210 -28.50 -9.83 -6.76
N ARG A 211 -29.62 -10.47 -7.10
CA ARG A 211 -29.96 -11.81 -6.59
C ARG A 211 -29.03 -12.86 -7.21
N CYS A 212 -28.85 -14.01 -6.55
CA CYS A 212 -27.87 -15.01 -6.99
C CYS A 212 -28.11 -15.51 -8.43
N TRP A 213 -29.37 -15.57 -8.87
CA TRP A 213 -29.73 -15.98 -10.23
C TRP A 213 -29.61 -14.88 -11.29
N GLU A 214 -29.43 -13.62 -10.90
CA GLU A 214 -29.17 -12.50 -11.83
C GLU A 214 -27.70 -12.46 -12.27
N THR A 215 -26.85 -13.30 -11.67
CA THR A 215 -25.43 -13.43 -12.03
C THR A 215 -25.24 -14.31 -13.27
N ALA A 216 -24.18 -14.05 -14.05
CA ALA A 216 -23.86 -14.85 -15.26
C ALA A 216 -23.45 -16.30 -14.97
N PHE A 217 -23.25 -16.66 -13.71
CA PHE A 217 -22.85 -18.00 -13.30
C PHE A 217 -24.04 -18.91 -12.99
N CYS A 218 -25.24 -18.35 -12.79
CA CYS A 218 -26.43 -19.14 -12.56
C CYS A 218 -27.07 -19.54 -13.89
N ARG A 219 -27.03 -20.83 -14.25
CA ARG A 219 -27.59 -21.36 -15.50
C ARG A 219 -29.09 -21.65 -15.42
N ASP A 220 -29.80 -21.55 -16.53
CA ASP A 220 -31.27 -21.70 -16.57
C ASP A 220 -31.76 -23.07 -16.05
N HIS A 221 -31.10 -24.17 -16.41
CA HIS A 221 -31.46 -25.51 -15.91
C HIS A 221 -31.26 -25.66 -14.38
N VAL A 222 -30.33 -24.90 -13.79
CA VAL A 222 -30.14 -24.88 -12.33
C VAL A 222 -31.24 -24.05 -11.69
N ARG A 223 -31.67 -22.95 -12.34
CA ARG A 223 -32.74 -22.07 -11.85
C ARG A 223 -34.06 -22.83 -11.73
N GLU A 224 -34.41 -23.62 -12.74
CA GLU A 224 -35.64 -24.43 -12.76
C GLU A 224 -35.80 -25.35 -11.55
N LYS A 225 -34.68 -25.87 -11.02
CA LYS A 225 -34.67 -26.80 -9.88
C LYS A 225 -34.29 -26.14 -8.55
N CYS A 226 -33.86 -24.88 -8.58
CA CYS A 226 -33.38 -24.20 -7.38
C CYS A 226 -34.56 -23.76 -6.50
N PRO A 227 -34.66 -24.24 -5.24
CA PRO A 227 -35.79 -23.91 -4.37
C PRO A 227 -35.88 -22.41 -4.07
N ILE A 228 -34.72 -21.73 -4.02
CA ILE A 228 -34.63 -20.29 -3.79
C ILE A 228 -35.14 -19.48 -4.98
N TYR A 229 -34.88 -19.94 -6.22
CA TYR A 229 -35.39 -19.29 -7.42
C TYR A 229 -36.90 -19.45 -7.54
N ILE A 230 -37.41 -20.68 -7.35
CA ILE A 230 -38.83 -21.00 -7.41
C ILE A 230 -39.61 -20.19 -6.37
N LYS A 231 -39.11 -20.16 -5.12
CA LYS A 231 -39.74 -19.40 -4.02
C LYS A 231 -39.45 -17.89 -4.08
N ARG A 232 -38.58 -17.44 -5.00
CA ARG A 232 -38.07 -16.05 -5.14
C ARG A 232 -37.56 -15.45 -3.83
N ARG A 233 -36.93 -16.26 -2.97
CA ARG A 233 -36.44 -15.86 -1.63
C ARG A 233 -35.02 -15.33 -1.68
N GLY A 234 -34.87 -14.05 -2.04
CA GLY A 234 -33.60 -13.31 -1.91
C GLY A 234 -32.36 -14.04 -2.44
N PRO A 235 -31.16 -13.76 -1.92
CA PRO A 235 -29.96 -14.51 -2.28
C PRO A 235 -29.83 -15.84 -1.50
N CYS A 236 -29.34 -16.87 -2.18
CA CYS A 236 -29.25 -18.24 -1.64
C CYS A 236 -28.40 -18.37 -0.35
N TRP A 237 -27.37 -17.53 -0.18
CA TRP A 237 -26.48 -17.60 0.98
C TRP A 237 -27.14 -17.17 2.30
N TRP A 238 -28.22 -16.40 2.28
CA TRP A 238 -28.97 -16.04 3.48
C TRP A 238 -29.74 -17.22 4.06
N TYR A 239 -30.36 -18.01 3.18
CA TYR A 239 -31.17 -19.17 3.56
C TYR A 239 -30.36 -20.46 3.67
N LYS A 240 -29.11 -20.48 3.16
CA LYS A 240 -28.22 -21.65 3.12
C LYS A 240 -28.83 -22.84 2.35
N GLU A 241 -29.62 -22.51 1.34
CA GLU A 241 -30.32 -23.44 0.44
C GLU A 241 -29.97 -23.12 -1.01
N GLY A 242 -29.94 -24.14 -1.89
CA GLY A 242 -29.72 -23.96 -3.33
C GLY A 242 -28.47 -24.63 -3.91
N CYS A 243 -28.13 -24.23 -5.13
CA CYS A 243 -27.32 -25.02 -6.08
C CYS A 243 -25.95 -25.51 -5.61
N MET A 244 -25.27 -24.83 -4.68
CA MET A 244 -23.98 -25.27 -4.11
C MET A 244 -24.06 -25.62 -2.61
N CYS A 245 -25.21 -25.35 -1.98
CA CYS A 245 -25.46 -25.66 -0.57
C CYS A 245 -26.08 -27.05 -0.40
N GLU A 246 -26.68 -27.60 -1.47
CA GLU A 246 -27.38 -28.88 -1.50
C GLU A 246 -26.78 -29.80 -2.56
N GLU A 247 -26.21 -30.91 -2.12
CA GLU A 247 -25.50 -31.89 -2.95
C GLU A 247 -26.38 -32.47 -4.06
N HIS A 248 -27.66 -32.72 -3.78
CA HIS A 248 -28.58 -33.26 -4.77
C HIS A 248 -28.84 -32.28 -5.93
N ILE A 249 -28.83 -30.97 -5.67
CA ILE A 249 -29.00 -29.97 -6.74
C ILE A 249 -27.72 -29.89 -7.57
N VAL A 250 -26.54 -29.98 -6.94
CA VAL A 250 -25.25 -30.06 -7.64
C VAL A 250 -25.23 -31.28 -8.57
N LEU A 251 -25.58 -32.46 -8.06
CA LEU A 251 -25.60 -33.70 -8.84
C LEU A 251 -26.59 -33.59 -10.01
N GLN A 252 -27.79 -33.07 -9.78
CA GLN A 252 -28.77 -32.84 -10.84
C GLN A 252 -28.30 -31.81 -11.88
N ALA A 253 -27.50 -30.81 -11.48
CA ALA A 253 -26.95 -29.79 -12.38
C ALA A 253 -25.75 -30.30 -13.20
N VAL A 254 -24.83 -31.05 -12.57
CA VAL A 254 -23.63 -31.61 -13.23
C VAL A 254 -24.01 -32.69 -14.24
N ILE A 255 -25.04 -33.50 -13.94
CA ILE A 255 -25.52 -34.54 -14.84
C ILE A 255 -26.30 -33.94 -16.05
N SER A 256 -26.73 -32.67 -15.98
CA SER A 256 -27.70 -32.08 -16.91
C SER A 256 -27.22 -31.76 -18.33
N SER A 257 -25.92 -31.73 -18.63
CA SER A 257 -25.48 -31.45 -20.00
C SER A 257 -25.78 -32.58 -20.98
N ASP A 258 -25.91 -33.82 -20.50
CA ASP A 258 -26.29 -35.02 -21.30
C ASP A 258 -27.54 -35.72 -20.76
N TRP A 259 -28.26 -35.11 -19.82
CA TRP A 259 -29.17 -35.91 -18.98
C TRP A 259 -30.30 -36.57 -19.76
N LYS A 260 -30.87 -36.00 -20.82
CA LYS A 260 -31.95 -36.70 -21.56
C LYS A 260 -31.54 -38.10 -22.06
N GLN A 261 -30.26 -38.34 -22.34
CA GLN A 261 -29.72 -39.65 -22.70
C GLN A 261 -29.21 -40.42 -21.46
N LYS A 262 -28.57 -39.74 -20.51
CA LYS A 262 -28.02 -40.39 -19.30
C LYS A 262 -29.03 -40.69 -18.20
N THR A 263 -30.14 -39.96 -18.03
CA THR A 263 -31.21 -40.37 -17.10
C THR A 263 -32.04 -41.51 -17.62
N LYS A 264 -32.16 -41.74 -18.93
CA LYS A 264 -32.71 -43.03 -19.39
C LYS A 264 -31.78 -44.20 -19.06
N ALA A 265 -30.47 -44.01 -19.13
CA ALA A 265 -29.49 -45.01 -18.71
C ALA A 265 -29.41 -45.17 -17.18
N VAL A 266 -29.52 -44.07 -16.43
CA VAL A 266 -29.47 -44.06 -14.95
C VAL A 266 -30.81 -44.53 -14.35
N ASP A 267 -31.96 -44.12 -14.87
CA ASP A 267 -33.27 -44.69 -14.49
C ASP A 267 -33.33 -46.17 -14.86
N ASN A 268 -32.79 -46.60 -16.01
CA ASN A 268 -32.67 -48.03 -16.31
C ASN A 268 -31.71 -48.74 -15.33
N SER A 269 -30.61 -48.12 -14.88
CA SER A 269 -29.72 -48.72 -13.88
C SER A 269 -30.27 -48.66 -12.44
N LEU A 270 -31.12 -47.69 -12.10
CA LEU A 270 -31.77 -47.56 -10.79
C LEU A 270 -33.02 -48.45 -10.68
N SER A 271 -33.69 -48.73 -11.80
CA SER A 271 -34.86 -49.63 -11.84
C SER A 271 -34.50 -51.11 -11.96
N LEU A 272 -33.30 -51.45 -12.44
CA LEU A 272 -32.78 -52.83 -12.50
C LEU A 272 -31.96 -53.25 -11.26
N GLY A 273 -31.75 -52.35 -10.31
CA GLY A 273 -31.05 -52.65 -9.06
C GLY A 273 -31.90 -52.28 -7.85
N ALA A 274 -32.57 -53.28 -7.26
CA ALA A 274 -33.26 -53.22 -5.97
C ALA A 274 -32.32 -52.96 -4.76
N GLY A 275 -31.29 -52.13 -4.94
CA GLY A 275 -30.28 -51.74 -3.94
C GLY A 275 -30.03 -50.22 -3.88
N ALA A 276 -30.75 -49.37 -4.64
CA ALA A 276 -30.62 -47.91 -4.58
C ALA A 276 -31.33 -47.26 -3.37
N ALA A 277 -31.57 -48.01 -2.29
CA ALA A 277 -32.06 -47.52 -1.01
C ALA A 277 -30.96 -46.85 -0.15
N GLY A 278 -29.80 -46.51 -0.72
CA GLY A 278 -28.61 -46.25 0.09
C GLY A 278 -27.56 -45.33 -0.50
N MET A 279 -27.90 -44.36 -1.36
CA MET A 279 -27.05 -43.15 -1.36
C MET A 279 -27.41 -42.40 -0.08
N PRO A 280 -26.52 -42.38 0.95
CA PRO A 280 -26.83 -41.66 2.17
C PRO A 280 -27.12 -40.21 1.77
N LYS A 281 -28.31 -39.72 2.10
CA LYS A 281 -28.53 -38.28 2.17
C LYS A 281 -27.59 -37.79 3.26
N THR A 282 -26.36 -37.46 2.88
CA THR A 282 -25.40 -36.79 3.73
C THR A 282 -25.97 -35.40 3.99
N ILE A 283 -26.79 -35.29 5.03
CA ILE A 283 -27.33 -34.03 5.50
C ILE A 283 -26.12 -33.25 6.03
N LEU A 284 -25.56 -32.42 5.17
CA LEU A 284 -24.44 -31.55 5.53
C LEU A 284 -24.83 -30.70 6.74
N SER A 285 -23.94 -30.65 7.73
CA SER A 285 -24.13 -29.79 8.88
C SER A 285 -24.27 -28.32 8.44
N PRO A 286 -24.99 -27.47 9.18
CA PRO A 286 -25.11 -26.05 8.85
C PRO A 286 -23.76 -25.32 8.73
N ALA A 287 -22.73 -25.79 9.43
CA ALA A 287 -21.36 -25.31 9.30
C ALA A 287 -20.74 -25.71 7.94
N ALA A 288 -20.82 -26.99 7.57
CA ALA A 288 -20.33 -27.47 6.28
C ALA A 288 -21.03 -26.79 5.09
N LYS A 289 -22.35 -26.51 5.20
CA LYS A 289 -23.09 -25.73 4.20
C LYS A 289 -22.56 -24.31 4.06
N ARG A 290 -22.23 -23.64 5.18
CA ARG A 290 -21.63 -22.29 5.14
C ARG A 290 -20.25 -22.31 4.48
N ASP A 291 -19.43 -23.32 4.75
CA ASP A 291 -18.10 -23.42 4.14
C ASP A 291 -18.16 -23.71 2.64
N ARG A 292 -19.09 -24.56 2.19
CA ARG A 292 -19.38 -24.74 0.76
C ARG A 292 -19.86 -23.44 0.11
N CYS A 293 -20.78 -22.73 0.77
CA CYS A 293 -21.29 -21.45 0.28
C CYS A 293 -20.17 -20.40 0.15
N ARG A 294 -19.28 -20.31 1.13
CA ARG A 294 -18.09 -19.44 1.08
C ARG A 294 -17.14 -19.77 -0.06
N LYS A 295 -17.13 -21.01 -0.56
CA LYS A 295 -16.32 -21.46 -1.71
C LYS A 295 -17.06 -21.31 -3.04
N CYS A 296 -18.35 -21.01 -3.05
CA CYS A 296 -19.16 -20.88 -4.25
C CYS A 296 -18.73 -19.67 -5.10
N ILE A 297 -18.64 -19.85 -6.42
CA ILE A 297 -18.28 -18.80 -7.38
C ILE A 297 -19.28 -17.64 -7.37
N ILE A 298 -20.58 -17.91 -7.25
CA ILE A 298 -21.63 -16.88 -7.21
C ILE A 298 -21.47 -16.01 -5.95
N TYR A 299 -21.17 -16.64 -4.82
CA TYR A 299 -20.97 -15.92 -3.55
C TYR A 299 -19.70 -15.07 -3.60
N ASN A 300 -18.60 -15.59 -4.15
CA ASN A 300 -17.35 -14.84 -4.28
C ASN A 300 -17.49 -13.65 -5.26
N GLU A 301 -18.25 -13.78 -6.34
CA GLU A 301 -18.53 -12.64 -7.23
C GLU A 301 -19.37 -11.56 -6.52
N HIS A 302 -20.35 -11.97 -5.70
CA HIS A 302 -21.09 -11.02 -4.87
C HIS A 302 -20.20 -10.31 -3.83
N GLN A 303 -19.31 -11.04 -3.16
CA GLN A 303 -18.32 -10.46 -2.24
C GLN A 303 -17.40 -9.47 -2.94
N ARG A 304 -17.07 -9.72 -4.21
CA ARG A 304 -16.28 -8.81 -5.02
C ARG A 304 -17.04 -7.54 -5.39
N ASP A 305 -18.33 -7.63 -5.72
CA ASP A 305 -19.16 -6.44 -5.94
C ASP A 305 -19.33 -5.64 -4.66
N LYS A 306 -19.53 -6.32 -3.52
CA LYS A 306 -19.54 -5.70 -2.19
C LYS A 306 -18.23 -4.98 -1.90
N TYR A 307 -17.09 -5.61 -2.18
CA TYR A 307 -15.77 -4.99 -2.04
C TYR A 307 -15.62 -3.73 -2.89
N LYS A 308 -16.05 -3.74 -4.16
CA LYS A 308 -16.01 -2.54 -5.03
C LYS A 308 -16.85 -1.40 -4.46
N ALA A 309 -18.08 -1.68 -4.01
CA ALA A 309 -18.94 -0.68 -3.37
C ALA A 309 -18.29 -0.12 -2.11
N LEU A 310 -17.85 -0.99 -1.20
CA LEU A 310 -17.25 -0.58 0.06
C LEU A 310 -15.95 0.18 -0.15
N THR A 311 -15.15 -0.20 -1.14
CA THR A 311 -13.92 0.52 -1.53
C THR A 311 -14.26 1.93 -2.00
N ALA A 312 -15.22 2.08 -2.93
CA ALA A 312 -15.64 3.39 -3.42
C ALA A 312 -16.20 4.27 -2.29
N VAL A 313 -17.04 3.68 -1.41
CA VAL A 313 -17.56 4.36 -0.23
C VAL A 313 -16.41 4.77 0.70
N THR A 314 -15.44 3.91 0.96
CA THR A 314 -14.31 4.19 1.87
C THR A 314 -13.43 5.32 1.34
N VAL A 315 -13.13 5.33 0.03
CA VAL A 315 -12.34 6.38 -0.62
C VAL A 315 -13.01 7.74 -0.53
N LEU A 316 -14.35 7.81 -0.54
CA LEU A 316 -15.09 9.07 -0.38
C LEU A 316 -15.34 9.44 1.08
N ALA A 317 -15.73 8.45 1.90
CA ALA A 317 -16.13 8.66 3.28
C ALA A 317 -14.96 9.03 4.19
N VAL A 318 -13.77 8.43 4.01
CA VAL A 318 -12.62 8.74 4.90
C VAL A 318 -12.16 10.20 4.76
N PRO A 319 -11.90 10.75 3.55
CA PRO A 319 -11.58 12.17 3.40
C PRO A 319 -12.70 13.10 3.87
N ALA A 320 -13.97 12.76 3.59
CA ALA A 320 -15.10 13.55 4.05
C ALA A 320 -15.20 13.58 5.59
N LEU A 321 -15.04 12.43 6.25
CA LEU A 321 -15.02 12.34 7.71
C LEU A 321 -13.83 13.10 8.30
N LEU A 322 -12.64 13.02 7.68
CA LEU A 322 -11.48 13.79 8.11
C LEU A 322 -11.72 15.30 8.00
N TYR A 323 -12.32 15.74 6.89
CA TYR A 323 -12.66 17.15 6.66
C TYR A 323 -13.69 17.67 7.68
N LEU A 324 -14.74 16.90 7.94
CA LEU A 324 -15.77 17.26 8.93
C LEU A 324 -15.24 17.28 10.36
N ASN A 325 -14.18 16.51 10.65
CA ASN A 325 -13.55 16.41 11.97
C ASN A 325 -12.17 17.08 12.03
N LEU A 326 -11.90 18.06 11.16
CA LEU A 326 -10.64 18.83 11.18
C LEU A 326 -10.27 19.38 12.57
N PRO A 327 -11.14 20.05 13.35
CA PRO A 327 -10.74 20.57 14.66
C PRO A 327 -10.36 19.47 15.64
N LEU A 328 -11.00 18.30 15.55
CA LEU A 328 -10.64 17.14 16.35
C LEU A 328 -9.26 16.62 15.93
N MET A 329 -8.98 16.53 14.63
CA MET A 329 -7.68 16.11 14.10
C MET A 329 -6.56 17.07 14.49
N GLU A 330 -6.79 18.37 14.46
CA GLU A 330 -5.85 19.38 14.95
C GLU A 330 -5.55 19.17 16.44
N GLY A 331 -6.57 18.85 17.24
CA GLY A 331 -6.41 18.48 18.66
C GLY A 331 -5.54 17.23 18.84
N TRP A 332 -5.74 16.18 18.05
CA TRP A 332 -4.93 14.96 18.07
C TRP A 332 -3.49 15.21 17.63
N VAL A 333 -3.27 15.91 16.53
CA VAL A 333 -1.92 16.27 16.05
C VAL A 333 -1.23 17.13 17.09
N GLY A 334 -1.91 18.11 17.69
CA GLY A 334 -1.39 18.92 18.78
C GLY A 334 -1.03 18.08 20.02
N ALA A 335 -1.86 17.09 20.38
CA ALA A 335 -1.55 16.18 21.48
C ALA A 335 -0.32 15.30 21.18
N ILE A 336 -0.20 14.78 19.97
CA ILE A 336 0.97 14.01 19.52
C ILE A 336 2.21 14.90 19.54
N LEU A 337 2.14 16.12 19.01
CA LEU A 337 3.25 17.08 19.04
C LEU A 337 3.66 17.38 20.48
N LYS A 338 2.73 17.54 21.42
CA LYS A 338 3.06 17.70 22.85
C LYS A 338 3.76 16.48 23.45
N VAL A 339 3.37 15.26 23.05
CA VAL A 339 4.06 14.02 23.49
C VAL A 339 5.46 13.94 22.89
N VAL A 340 5.63 14.32 21.62
CA VAL A 340 6.93 14.42 20.96
C VAL A 340 7.79 15.50 21.62
N ASP A 341 7.22 16.66 21.98
CA ASP A 341 7.89 17.73 22.73
C ASP A 341 8.32 17.21 24.12
N GLY A 342 7.47 16.46 24.80
CA GLY A 342 7.76 15.82 26.08
C GLY A 342 8.86 14.74 25.97
N ALA A 343 8.90 13.98 24.87
CA ALA A 343 9.95 12.99 24.64
C ALA A 343 11.27 13.65 24.26
N THR A 344 11.24 14.63 23.36
CA THR A 344 12.44 15.35 22.89
C THR A 344 13.05 16.21 23.98
N SER A 345 12.25 16.82 24.87
CA SER A 345 12.76 17.56 26.04
C SER A 345 13.50 16.67 27.04
N ARG A 346 13.24 15.35 27.10
CA ARG A 346 14.05 14.42 27.91
C ARG A 346 15.44 14.17 27.32
N PHE A 347 15.58 14.36 26.00
CA PHE A 347 16.86 14.24 25.29
C PHE A 347 17.51 15.60 25.02
N ALA A 348 16.84 16.70 25.37
CA ALA A 348 17.39 18.04 25.29
C ALA A 348 18.52 18.18 26.31
N LEU A 349 19.67 18.66 25.85
CA LEU A 349 20.87 18.86 26.67
C LEU A 349 20.80 20.15 27.51
N SER A 350 19.80 21.02 27.29
CA SER A 350 19.65 22.25 28.06
C SER A 350 18.71 22.06 29.25
N ALA A 351 19.15 22.52 30.42
CA ALA A 351 18.38 22.49 31.67
C ALA A 351 17.45 23.71 31.84
N GLY A 352 17.40 24.62 30.85
CA GLY A 352 16.68 25.90 30.92
C GLY A 352 15.56 25.98 29.89
N ASN A 353 14.33 26.27 30.33
CA ASN A 353 13.14 26.47 29.51
C ASN A 353 12.69 25.29 28.63
N HIS A 354 11.93 24.36 29.23
CA HIS A 354 11.13 23.32 28.57
C HIS A 354 9.94 23.84 27.72
N GLY A 355 10.01 25.09 27.24
CA GLY A 355 8.91 25.77 26.56
C GLY A 355 8.75 25.36 25.11
N SER A 356 7.89 24.37 24.84
CA SER A 356 7.05 24.20 23.63
C SER A 356 7.65 24.68 22.29
N THR A 357 8.92 24.37 21.99
CA THR A 357 9.63 24.88 20.81
C THR A 357 9.06 24.35 19.50
N LEU A 358 8.57 23.11 19.49
CA LEU A 358 7.98 22.51 18.29
C LEU A 358 6.55 23.01 18.11
N SER A 359 5.78 23.08 19.20
CA SER A 359 4.42 23.61 19.19
C SER A 359 4.36 25.09 18.75
N SER A 360 5.37 25.91 19.06
CA SER A 360 5.46 27.30 18.60
C SER A 360 5.93 27.45 17.15
N THR A 361 6.66 26.46 16.64
CA THR A 361 7.16 26.40 15.26
C THR A 361 6.17 25.70 14.31
N ALA A 362 5.17 25.00 14.86
CA ALA A 362 4.11 24.36 14.10
C ALA A 362 3.21 25.42 13.43
N THR A 363 3.65 25.88 12.27
CA THR A 363 2.83 26.71 11.39
C THR A 363 1.55 25.94 11.01
N SER A 364 0.45 26.67 10.78
CA SER A 364 -0.81 26.08 10.31
C SER A 364 -0.63 25.17 9.09
N GLY A 365 0.33 25.50 8.22
CA GLY A 365 0.72 24.68 7.07
C GLY A 365 1.29 23.32 7.45
N LEU A 366 2.17 23.23 8.46
CA LEU A 366 2.71 21.95 8.92
C LEU A 366 1.62 21.07 9.53
N VAL A 367 0.76 21.64 10.37
CA VAL A 367 -0.35 20.89 10.99
C VAL A 367 -1.26 20.33 9.90
N SER A 368 -1.62 21.17 8.92
CA SER A 368 -2.43 20.74 7.77
C SER A 368 -1.76 19.61 6.98
N PHE A 369 -0.46 19.72 6.72
CA PHE A 369 0.31 18.69 6.03
C PHE A 369 0.31 17.35 6.80
N LEU A 370 0.56 17.39 8.11
CA LEU A 370 0.53 16.20 8.96
C LEU A 370 -0.87 15.56 9.00
N ILE A 371 -1.94 16.36 9.02
CA ILE A 371 -3.31 15.85 8.93
C ILE A 371 -3.54 15.13 7.60
N VAL A 372 -3.06 15.67 6.47
CA VAL A 372 -3.16 15.00 5.17
C VAL A 372 -2.39 13.68 5.17
N CYS A 373 -1.16 13.66 5.68
CA CYS A 373 -0.37 12.42 5.80
C CYS A 373 -1.07 11.37 6.67
N LEU A 374 -1.59 11.77 7.84
CA LEU A 374 -2.35 10.90 8.73
C LEU A 374 -3.60 10.37 8.02
N GLY A 375 -4.29 11.23 7.27
CA GLY A 375 -5.46 10.86 6.50
C GLY A 375 -5.18 9.79 5.44
N LEU A 376 -4.04 9.89 4.74
CA LEU A 376 -3.60 8.86 3.79
C LEU A 376 -3.30 7.52 4.47
N VAL A 377 -2.69 7.55 5.67
CA VAL A 377 -2.45 6.34 6.46
C VAL A 377 -3.76 5.70 6.89
N ILE A 378 -4.71 6.49 7.43
CA ILE A 378 -6.03 6.01 7.83
C ILE A 378 -6.77 5.40 6.64
N LEU A 379 -6.78 6.08 5.48
CA LEU A 379 -7.40 5.56 4.27
C LEU A 379 -6.78 4.23 3.84
N SER A 380 -5.44 4.11 3.88
CA SER A 380 -4.74 2.86 3.55
C SER A 380 -5.15 1.72 4.48
N GLN A 381 -5.23 1.96 5.79
CA GLN A 381 -5.65 0.95 6.77
C GLN A 381 -7.13 0.58 6.62
N ALA A 382 -8.00 1.56 6.34
CA ALA A 382 -9.42 1.32 6.10
C ALA A 382 -9.64 0.43 4.87
N LEU A 383 -8.89 0.65 3.79
CA LEU A 383 -8.95 -0.21 2.60
C LEU A 383 -8.50 -1.64 2.89
N LYS A 384 -7.41 -1.83 3.64
CA LYS A 384 -6.98 -3.16 4.11
C LYS A 384 -8.04 -3.83 4.98
N LEU A 385 -8.70 -3.07 5.85
CA LEU A 385 -9.79 -3.59 6.68
C LEU A 385 -10.98 -4.03 5.82
N VAL A 386 -11.36 -3.25 4.81
CA VAL A 386 -12.43 -3.61 3.85
C VAL A 386 -12.07 -4.89 3.08
N GLU A 387 -10.82 -5.00 2.61
CA GLU A 387 -10.33 -6.22 1.96
C GLU A 387 -10.42 -7.44 2.91
N TYR A 388 -9.95 -7.28 4.15
CA TYR A 388 -10.02 -8.32 5.18
C TYR A 388 -11.47 -8.73 5.46
N CYS A 389 -12.37 -7.77 5.64
CA CYS A 389 -13.79 -8.01 5.89
C CYS A 389 -14.48 -8.76 4.73
N CYS A 390 -14.21 -8.37 3.48
CA CYS A 390 -14.84 -8.98 2.31
C CYS A 390 -14.26 -10.36 1.96
N PHE A 391 -12.93 -10.54 1.99
CA PHE A 391 -12.31 -11.76 1.47
C PHE A 391 -11.89 -12.76 2.54
N LYS A 392 -11.44 -12.31 3.72
CA LYS A 392 -11.02 -13.20 4.82
C LYS A 392 -12.19 -13.55 5.72
N LEU A 393 -12.89 -12.54 6.24
CA LEU A 393 -14.05 -12.76 7.11
C LEU A 393 -15.30 -13.18 6.32
N LYS A 394 -15.41 -12.72 5.06
CA LYS A 394 -16.58 -12.97 4.19
C LYS A 394 -17.88 -12.54 4.87
N ILE A 395 -17.88 -11.31 5.41
CA ILE A 395 -19.05 -10.67 6.03
C ILE A 395 -19.97 -10.11 4.95
#